data_AF-A0A949YZD3-F1
#
_entry.id   AF-A0A949YZD3-F1
#
_cell.length_a   1.000
_cell.length_b   1.000
_cell.length_c   1.000
_cell.angle_alpha   90.00
_cell.angle_beta   90.00
_cell.angle_gamma   90.00
#
_symmetry.space_group_name_H-M   'P 1'
#
loop_
_entity.id
_entity.type
_entity.pdbx_description
1 polymer ?
#
loop_
_entity_poly.entity_id
_entity_poly.type
_entity_poly.pdbx_seq_one_letter_code
_entity_poly.pdbx_strand_id
1 'polypeptide(L)'
;MPRLPAAPGVHNSLYARAKRIVERFFRSLKEECVWQHTFGDFAEARTAITKWIRWYNAERPHQALGYRSPREFRGLRPKLVA
;
A
#
# COMPACT_ATOMS: atom_id res chain seq x y z
N MET A 1 -15.03 -29.13 -33.72
CA MET A 1 -14.88 -28.15 -32.62
C MET A 1 -13.43 -28.10 -32.18
N PRO A 2 -12.62 -27.12 -32.61
CA PRO A 2 -11.25 -27.01 -32.11
C PRO A 2 -11.28 -26.47 -30.68
N ARG A 3 -10.65 -27.20 -29.75
CA ARG A 3 -10.41 -26.75 -28.38
C ARG A 3 -9.44 -25.55 -28.45
N LEU A 4 -9.83 -24.42 -27.87
CA LEU A 4 -8.89 -23.31 -27.64
C LEU A 4 -7.69 -23.82 -26.82
N PRO A 5 -6.46 -23.42 -27.14
CA PRO A 5 -5.32 -23.68 -26.27
C PRO A 5 -5.50 -22.91 -24.96
N ALA A 6 -5.32 -23.60 -23.84
CA ALA A 6 -5.28 -22.99 -22.51
C ALA A 6 -4.20 -21.89 -22.50
N ALA A 7 -4.58 -20.66 -22.18
CA ALA A 7 -3.65 -19.55 -22.08
C ALA A 7 -2.60 -19.86 -20.98
N PRO A 8 -1.30 -19.72 -21.26
CA PRO A 8 -0.25 -20.02 -20.28
C PRO A 8 -0.31 -19.03 -19.12
N GLY A 9 -0.12 -19.56 -17.90
CA GLY A 9 -0.14 -18.80 -16.66
C GLY A 9 0.80 -17.59 -16.70
N VAL A 10 0.24 -16.39 -16.67
CA VAL A 10 1.00 -15.16 -16.52
C VAL A 10 0.77 -14.64 -15.12
N HIS A 11 1.69 -14.96 -14.21
CA HIS A 11 1.87 -14.14 -13.02
C HIS A 11 2.37 -12.78 -13.52
N ASN A 12 1.44 -11.87 -13.83
CA ASN A 12 1.77 -10.53 -14.30
C ASN A 12 2.64 -9.86 -13.21
N SER A 13 3.92 -9.63 -13.51
CA SER A 13 4.92 -9.16 -12.54
C SER A 13 4.54 -7.81 -11.92
N LEU A 14 3.78 -6.99 -12.65
CA LEU A 14 3.21 -5.73 -12.17
C LEU A 14 2.13 -5.97 -11.12
N TYR A 15 1.23 -6.92 -11.36
CA TYR A 15 0.19 -7.29 -10.39
C TYR A 15 0.80 -7.88 -9.12
N ALA A 16 1.79 -8.77 -9.27
CA ALA A 16 2.51 -9.36 -8.14
C ALA A 16 3.20 -8.30 -7.27
N ARG A 17 3.84 -7.30 -7.90
CA ARG A 17 4.46 -6.17 -7.22
C ARG A 17 3.43 -5.30 -6.50
N ALA A 18 2.32 -4.96 -7.15
CA ALA A 18 1.24 -4.17 -6.56
C ALA A 18 0.61 -4.89 -5.35
N LYS A 19 0.29 -6.18 -5.51
CA LYS A 19 -0.24 -7.04 -4.43
C LYS A 19 0.67 -7.03 -3.21
N ARG A 20 1.97 -7.23 -3.40
CA ARG A 20 2.95 -7.22 -2.30
C ARG A 20 3.01 -5.88 -1.55
N ILE A 21 2.87 -4.76 -2.26
CA ILE A 21 2.84 -3.42 -1.65
C ILE A 21 1.57 -3.26 -0.81
N VAL A 22 0.42 -3.62 -1.37
CA VAL A 22 -0.89 -3.54 -0.70
C VAL A 22 -0.94 -4.42 0.54
N GLU A 23 -0.45 -5.66 0.45
CA GLU A 23 -0.40 -6.58 1.59
C GLU A 23 0.46 -6.04 2.75
N ARG A 24 1.64 -5.50 2.44
CA ARG A 24 2.51 -4.90 3.45
C ARG A 24 1.85 -3.67 4.10
N PHE A 25 1.18 -2.83 3.31
CA PHE A 25 0.44 -1.70 3.82
C PHE A 25 -0.66 -2.12 4.81
N PHE A 26 -1.52 -3.07 4.41
CA PHE A 26 -2.61 -3.54 5.28
C PHE A 26 -2.13 -4.30 6.51
N ARG A 27 -0.98 -4.98 6.43
CA ARG A 27 -0.34 -5.59 7.60
C ARG A 27 0.03 -4.51 8.62
N SER A 28 0.81 -3.51 8.20
CA SER A 28 1.21 -2.40 9.08
C SER A 28 0.03 -1.62 9.64
N LEU A 29 -1.01 -1.35 8.83
CA LEU A 29 -2.22 -0.66 9.31
C LEU A 29 -2.89 -1.44 10.44
N LYS A 30 -3.02 -2.77 10.29
CA LYS A 30 -3.66 -3.60 11.30
C LYS A 30 -2.82 -3.68 12.58
N GLU A 31 -1.54 -3.98 12.44
CA GLU A 31 -0.63 -4.19 13.58
C GLU A 31 -0.44 -2.92 14.41
N GLU A 32 -0.34 -1.76 13.76
CA GLU A 32 0.08 -0.52 14.43
C GLU A 32 -1.07 0.43 14.74
N CYS A 33 -2.22 0.29 14.06
CA CYS A 33 -3.40 1.12 14.31
C CYS A 33 -4.58 0.26 14.78
N VAL A 34 -5.12 -0.61 13.93
CA VAL A 34 -6.41 -1.26 14.22
C VAL A 34 -6.34 -2.14 15.47
N TRP A 35 -5.30 -2.94 15.65
CA TRP A 35 -5.18 -3.85 16.79
C TRP A 35 -4.75 -3.14 18.09
N GLN A 36 -4.25 -1.91 18.00
CA GLN A 36 -3.85 -1.12 19.16
C GLN A 36 -5.00 -0.26 19.71
N HIS A 37 -6.17 -0.27 19.06
CA HIS A 37 -7.29 0.59 19.42
C HIS A 37 -8.57 -0.23 19.60
N THR A 38 -9.34 0.12 20.62
CA THR A 38 -10.75 -0.26 20.74
C THR A 38 -11.56 0.98 20.39
N PHE A 39 -12.29 0.95 19.27
CA PHE A 39 -13.11 2.08 18.83
C PHE A 39 -14.50 2.00 19.44
N GLY A 40 -14.98 3.12 19.99
CA GLY A 40 -16.35 3.26 20.49
C GLY A 40 -17.39 3.39 19.37
N ASP A 41 -17.00 4.01 18.25
CA ASP A 41 -17.85 4.15 17.07
C ASP A 41 -17.05 4.19 15.75
N PHE A 42 -17.78 4.25 14.64
CA PHE A 42 -17.19 4.29 13.30
C PHE A 42 -16.49 5.62 12.99
N ALA A 43 -16.93 6.74 13.57
CA ALA A 43 -16.33 8.05 13.34
C ALA A 43 -14.94 8.13 14.00
N GLU A 44 -14.79 7.55 15.19
CA GLU A 44 -13.51 7.39 15.87
C GLU A 44 -12.55 6.52 15.04
N ALA A 45 -13.02 5.34 14.61
CA ALA A 45 -12.22 4.44 13.75
C ALA A 45 -11.76 5.16 12.47
N ARG A 46 -12.67 5.88 11.80
CA ARG A 46 -12.36 6.65 10.60
C ARG A 46 -11.30 7.71 10.87
N THR A 47 -11.40 8.42 11.99
CA THR A 47 -10.44 9.47 12.37
C THR A 47 -9.06 8.89 12.63
N ALA A 48 -8.97 7.82 13.43
CA ALA A 48 -7.71 7.15 13.75
C ALA A 48 -7.04 6.58 12.50
N ILE A 49 -7.79 5.86 11.67
CA ILE A 49 -7.28 5.27 10.42
C ILE A 49 -6.83 6.37 9.45
N THR A 50 -7.60 7.45 9.29
CA THR A 50 -7.22 8.56 8.41
C THR A 50 -5.94 9.24 8.89
N LYS A 51 -5.79 9.47 10.20
CA LYS A 51 -4.57 10.02 10.79
C LYS A 51 -3.38 9.10 10.54
N TRP A 52 -3.54 7.81 10.76
CA TRP A 52 -2.49 6.82 10.51
C TRP A 52 -2.08 6.76 9.03
N ILE A 53 -3.04 6.79 8.10
CA ILE A 53 -2.76 6.80 6.65
C ILE A 53 -2.00 8.06 6.23
N ARG A 54 -2.35 9.22 6.80
CA ARG A 54 -1.63 10.48 6.54
C ARG A 54 -0.18 10.38 6.98
N TRP A 55 0.06 9.90 8.20
CA TRP A 55 1.40 9.67 8.73
C TRP A 55 2.19 8.65 7.90
N TYR A 56 1.59 7.49 7.57
CA TYR A 56 2.22 6.46 6.75
C TYR A 56 2.70 7.01 5.40
N ASN A 57 1.91 7.88 4.77
CA ASN A 57 2.24 8.44 3.46
C ASN A 57 3.20 9.62 3.53
N ALA A 58 3.16 10.43 4.59
CA ALA A 58 3.87 11.71 4.66
C ALA A 58 5.21 11.61 5.40
N GLU A 59 5.31 10.75 6.40
CA GLU A 59 6.37 10.79 7.42
C GLU A 59 7.07 9.45 7.62
N ARG A 60 6.38 8.32 7.40
CA ARG A 60 6.96 7.00 7.71
C ARG A 60 8.17 6.68 6.82
N PRO A 61 9.36 6.40 7.38
CA PRO A 61 10.51 5.98 6.59
C PRO A 61 10.34 4.53 6.11
N HIS A 62 10.62 4.29 4.83
CA HIS A 62 10.62 2.94 4.26
C HIS A 62 12.01 2.58 3.73
N GLN A 63 12.60 1.49 4.23
CA GLN A 63 13.90 0.99 3.76
C GLN A 63 13.94 0.79 2.24
N ALA A 64 12.87 0.26 1.64
CA ALA A 64 12.74 0.08 0.19
C ALA A 64 12.73 1.40 -0.61
N LEU A 65 12.51 2.54 0.05
CA LEU A 65 12.51 3.88 -0.54
C LEU A 65 13.74 4.69 -0.12
N GLY A 66 14.78 4.04 0.43
CA GLY A 66 15.96 4.73 0.95
C GLY A 66 15.68 5.53 2.23
N TYR A 67 14.85 4.97 3.12
CA TYR A 67 14.39 5.61 4.36
C TYR A 67 13.58 6.89 4.19
N ARG A 68 12.98 7.07 3.01
CA ARG A 68 12.05 8.17 2.72
C ARG A 68 10.60 7.72 2.87
N SER A 69 9.72 8.69 3.06
CA SER A 69 8.28 8.47 3.01
C SER A 69 7.77 8.29 1.57
N PRO A 70 6.58 7.69 1.37
CA PRO A 70 5.99 7.56 0.05
C PRO A 70 5.80 8.92 -0.65
N ARG A 71 5.50 9.97 0.11
CA ARG A 71 5.36 11.34 -0.41
C ARG A 71 6.70 11.90 -0.88
N GLU A 72 7.74 11.78 -0.08
CA GLU A 72 9.09 12.23 -0.46
C GLU A 72 9.61 11.48 -1.68
N PHE A 73 9.45 10.15 -1.71
CA PHE A 73 9.87 9.33 -2.84
C PHE A 73 9.15 9.72 -4.14
N ARG A 74 7.84 10.04 -4.09
CA ARG A 74 7.10 10.53 -5.26
C ARG A 74 7.58 11.90 -5.74
N GLY A 75 7.94 12.81 -4.82
CA GLY A 75 8.45 14.14 -5.16
C GLY A 75 9.82 14.12 -5.84
N LEU A 76 10.64 13.10 -5.57
CA LEU A 76 11.98 12.93 -6.14
C LEU A 76 12.00 12.22 -7.50
N ARG A 77 10.92 11.52 -7.85
CA ARG A 77 10.83 10.93 -9.19
C ARG A 77 10.52 12.05 -10.18
N PRO A 78 11.30 12.23 -11.26
CA PRO A 78 10.88 13.08 -12.35
C PRO A 78 9.47 12.67 -12.75
N LYS A 79 8.57 13.64 -12.94
CA LYS A 79 7.25 13.35 -13.51
C LYS A 79 7.52 12.68 -14.86
N LEU A 80 7.30 11.36 -14.94
CA LEU A 80 7.30 10.64 -16.20
C LEU A 80 6.07 11.12 -16.96
N VAL A 81 6.23 12.25 -17.65
CA VAL A 81 5.29 12.80 -18.63
C VAL A 81 6.13 13.38 -19.76
N ALA A 82 6.31 12.56 -20.80
CA ALA A 82 6.36 12.97 -22.20
C ALA A 82 5.36 12.05 -22.91
#